data_AF-A0A7U3VQT1-F1
#
_entry.id   AF-A0A7U3VQT1-F1
#
_cell.length_a   1.000
_cell.length_b   1.000
_cell.length_c   1.000
_cell.angle_alpha   90.00
_cell.angle_beta   90.00
_cell.angle_gamma   90.00
#
_symmetry.space_group_name_H-M   'P 1'
#
loop_
_entity.id
_entity.type
_entity.pdbx_description
1 polymer ?
#
loop_
_entity_poly.entity_id
_entity_poly.type
_entity_poly.pdbx_seq_one_letter_code
_entity_poly.pdbx_strand_id
1 'polypeptide(L)'
;MPSGGPGGTLPAYRPGHPRRSVRVPKDPALYPVAGVPVRTPQDLWAALLALNDPARHPYTVRAGFADGADLVAEYRRVLRAYGTLTGRRRQECEEFQVRMWFDPAIHQVRSVDHMTGYTLTLTDPPRRRTTSWSRGQLYQKHTTYEWGRTPEGRRRFVETSRFDSGVLKQALQSTALAHGWSWLPLTRPPS
;
A
#
# COMPACT_ATOMS: atom_id res chain seq x y z
N MET A 1 -4.54 -44.93 -32.35
CA MET A 1 -3.37 -44.84 -31.45
C MET A 1 -2.61 -43.56 -31.79
N PRO A 2 -2.83 -42.42 -31.11
CA PRO A 2 -2.08 -41.19 -31.36
C PRO A 2 -0.99 -40.99 -30.29
N SER A 3 0.23 -40.67 -30.71
CA SER A 3 1.30 -40.20 -29.83
C SER A 3 2.18 -39.21 -30.58
N GLY A 4 2.06 -37.93 -30.22
CA GLY A 4 2.85 -36.83 -30.76
C GLY A 4 2.53 -35.54 -30.03
N GLY A 5 3.08 -35.38 -28.82
CA GLY A 5 2.99 -34.13 -28.06
C GLY A 5 4.19 -33.23 -28.35
N PRO A 6 4.02 -31.96 -28.71
CA PRO A 6 5.13 -31.02 -28.79
C PRO A 6 5.49 -30.49 -27.40
N GLY A 7 6.77 -30.61 -27.05
CA GLY A 7 7.37 -30.01 -25.86
C GLY A 7 7.35 -28.48 -25.96
N GLY A 8 6.45 -27.85 -25.20
CA GLY A 8 6.45 -26.40 -24.97
C GLY A 8 7.39 -26.05 -23.82
N THR A 9 8.58 -25.55 -24.15
CA THR A 9 9.49 -24.90 -23.20
C THR A 9 8.81 -23.67 -22.60
N LEU A 10 8.64 -23.64 -21.28
CA LEU A 10 8.15 -22.46 -20.54
C LEU A 10 9.13 -21.29 -20.71
N PRO A 11 8.66 -20.05 -20.98
CA PRO A 11 9.54 -18.89 -20.94
C PRO A 11 9.97 -18.62 -19.49
N ALA A 12 11.28 -18.50 -19.30
CA ALA A 12 11.89 -18.16 -18.02
C ALA A 12 11.40 -16.80 -17.51
N TYR A 13 11.00 -16.76 -16.25
CA TYR A 13 10.71 -15.55 -15.49
C TYR A 13 11.95 -14.62 -15.46
N ARG A 14 11.87 -13.46 -16.13
CA ARG A 14 12.84 -12.37 -15.99
C ARG A 14 12.30 -11.34 -14.98
N PRO A 15 12.89 -11.17 -13.79
CA PRO A 15 12.61 -10.01 -12.96
C PRO A 15 13.50 -8.86 -13.44
N GLY A 16 12.92 -7.94 -14.19
CA GLY A 16 13.63 -6.77 -14.69
C GLY A 16 12.68 -5.69 -15.17
N HIS A 17 12.05 -4.99 -14.23
CA HIS A 17 11.50 -3.68 -14.54
C HIS A 17 12.42 -2.60 -13.97
N PRO A 18 12.95 -1.70 -14.82
CA PRO A 18 13.76 -0.59 -14.34
C PRO A 18 12.91 0.30 -13.43
N ARG A 19 13.44 0.63 -12.25
CA ARG A 19 12.93 1.71 -11.40
C ARG A 19 13.14 3.02 -12.15
N ARG A 20 12.19 3.39 -13.01
CA ARG A 20 12.14 4.74 -13.59
C ARG A 20 11.62 5.66 -12.48
N SER A 21 12.55 6.24 -11.72
CA SER A 21 12.28 7.35 -10.81
C SER A 21 11.92 8.57 -11.66
N VAL A 22 10.66 8.64 -12.07
CA VAL A 22 10.08 9.86 -12.60
C VAL A 22 10.09 10.85 -11.42
N ARG A 23 10.80 11.98 -11.57
CA ARG A 23 10.65 13.11 -10.66
C ARG A 23 9.20 13.58 -10.77
N VAL A 24 8.40 13.22 -9.78
CA VAL A 24 7.06 13.78 -9.58
C VAL A 24 7.25 15.26 -9.19
N PRO A 25 6.49 16.20 -9.78
CA PRO A 25 6.52 17.60 -9.38
C PRO A 25 6.30 17.77 -7.87
N LYS A 26 6.75 18.91 -7.33
CA LYS A 26 6.39 19.36 -5.99
C LYS A 26 4.86 19.56 -5.97
N ASP A 27 4.12 18.53 -5.56
CA ASP A 27 2.66 18.58 -5.60
C ASP A 27 2.17 19.73 -4.71
N PRO A 28 1.40 20.68 -5.26
CA PRO A 28 0.81 21.73 -4.47
C PRO A 28 -0.22 21.13 -3.51
N ALA A 29 -0.47 21.82 -2.40
CA ALA A 29 -1.56 21.47 -1.50
C ALA A 29 -2.88 21.37 -2.29
N LEU A 30 -3.70 20.38 -1.94
CA LEU A 30 -5.06 20.24 -2.45
C LEU A 30 -6.03 20.94 -1.51
N TYR A 31 -7.01 21.65 -2.07
CA TYR A 31 -7.99 22.42 -1.32
C TYR A 31 -9.41 21.93 -1.61
N PRO A 32 -10.31 21.94 -0.61
CA PRO A 32 -11.71 21.62 -0.82
C PRO A 32 -12.33 22.55 -1.87
N VAL A 33 -13.37 22.05 -2.55
CA VAL A 33 -14.21 22.91 -3.39
C VAL A 33 -14.85 23.99 -2.50
N ALA A 34 -14.99 25.21 -3.05
CA ALA A 34 -15.63 26.31 -2.33
C ALA A 34 -17.05 25.91 -1.86
N GLY A 35 -17.38 26.26 -0.62
CA GLY A 35 -18.69 25.96 -0.02
C GLY A 35 -18.80 24.61 0.68
N VAL A 36 -17.77 23.75 0.63
CA VAL A 36 -17.74 22.54 1.47
C VAL A 36 -17.59 22.95 2.95
N PRO A 37 -18.54 22.59 3.84
CA PRO A 37 -18.44 22.92 5.25
C PRO A 37 -17.30 22.14 5.91
N VAL A 38 -16.50 22.84 6.70
CA VAL A 38 -15.43 22.23 7.48
C VAL A 38 -16.04 21.36 8.59
N ARG A 39 -15.66 20.09 8.61
CA ARG A 39 -16.06 19.11 9.64
C ARG A 39 -15.06 19.07 10.80
N THR A 40 -15.49 18.55 11.94
CA THR A 40 -14.61 18.41 13.10
C THR A 40 -13.48 17.41 12.83
N PRO A 41 -12.34 17.49 13.55
CA PRO A 41 -11.29 16.48 13.44
C PRO A 41 -11.79 15.05 13.69
N GLN A 42 -12.74 14.88 14.61
CA GLN A 42 -13.36 13.60 14.95
C GLN A 42 -14.19 13.04 13.78
N ASP A 43 -14.96 13.90 13.11
CA ASP A 43 -15.74 13.48 11.93
C ASP A 43 -14.82 13.03 10.79
N LEU A 44 -13.73 13.77 10.54
CA LEU A 44 -12.73 13.39 9.54
C LEU A 44 -12.05 12.07 9.92
N TRP A 45 -11.66 11.90 11.18
CA TRP A 45 -11.05 10.68 11.69
C TRP A 45 -11.96 9.47 11.44
N ALA A 46 -13.23 9.57 11.82
CA ALA A 46 -14.21 8.50 11.64
C ALA A 46 -14.41 8.17 10.15
N ALA A 47 -14.50 9.19 9.29
CA ALA A 47 -14.65 9.00 7.84
C ALA A 47 -13.44 8.29 7.21
N LEU A 48 -12.22 8.64 7.62
CA LEU A 48 -11.01 7.97 7.12
C LEU A 48 -10.90 6.53 7.61
N LEU A 49 -11.30 6.22 8.85
CA LEU A 49 -11.39 4.84 9.33
C LEU A 49 -12.46 4.03 8.60
N ALA A 50 -13.55 4.66 8.16
CA ALA A 50 -14.62 4.00 7.41
C ALA A 50 -14.19 3.57 5.99
N LEU A 51 -13.02 4.00 5.49
CA LEU A 51 -12.45 3.52 4.23
C LEU A 51 -11.97 2.06 4.30
N ASN A 52 -11.92 1.47 5.50
CA ASN A 52 -11.60 0.06 5.67
C ASN A 52 -12.68 -0.84 5.07
N ASP A 53 -12.40 -1.37 3.88
CA ASP A 53 -13.20 -2.43 3.26
C ASP A 53 -12.26 -3.54 2.76
N PRO A 54 -12.00 -4.58 3.59
CA PRO A 54 -11.09 -5.67 3.22
C PRO A 54 -11.62 -6.53 2.07
N ALA A 55 -12.92 -6.46 1.74
CA ALA A 55 -13.49 -7.15 0.59
C ALA A 55 -13.19 -6.42 -0.72
N ARG A 56 -13.03 -5.09 -0.68
CA ARG A 56 -12.77 -4.27 -1.88
C ARG A 56 -11.30 -3.91 -2.07
N HIS A 57 -10.56 -3.68 -1.00
CA HIS A 57 -9.22 -3.12 -1.06
C HIS A 57 -8.26 -3.81 -0.09
N PRO A 58 -6.97 -3.98 -0.45
CA PRO A 58 -6.02 -4.72 0.38
C PRO A 58 -5.31 -3.84 1.42
N TYR A 59 -5.72 -2.59 1.61
CA TYR A 59 -5.12 -1.66 2.59
C TYR A 59 -6.00 -1.53 3.83
N THR A 60 -5.42 -1.02 4.91
CA THR A 60 -6.12 -0.74 6.17
C THR A 60 -5.75 0.64 6.70
N VAL A 61 -6.73 1.41 7.19
CA VAL A 61 -6.55 2.67 7.92
C VAL A 61 -6.68 2.39 9.41
N ARG A 62 -5.71 2.82 10.20
CA ARG A 62 -5.69 2.61 11.66
C ARG A 62 -5.14 3.82 12.40
N ALA A 63 -5.34 3.85 13.72
CA ALA A 63 -4.67 4.79 14.60
C ALA A 63 -3.14 4.76 14.42
N GLY A 64 -2.53 5.94 14.35
CA GLY A 64 -1.13 6.14 14.00
C GLY A 64 -0.20 6.40 15.18
N PHE A 65 -0.67 6.36 16.43
CA PHE A 65 0.12 6.80 17.59
C PHE A 65 1.49 6.11 17.70
N ALA A 66 1.55 4.80 17.44
CA ALA A 66 2.80 4.03 17.43
C ALA A 66 3.79 4.46 16.32
N ASP A 67 3.29 5.13 15.28
CA ASP A 67 4.04 5.66 14.15
C ASP A 67 4.29 7.17 14.26
N GLY A 68 3.89 7.79 15.38
CA GLY A 68 3.97 9.23 15.60
C GLY A 68 3.05 10.05 14.69
N ALA A 69 1.93 9.47 14.24
CA ALA A 69 0.94 10.08 13.38
C ALA A 69 -0.47 9.99 14.00
N ASP A 70 -1.41 10.78 13.51
CA ASP A 70 -2.82 10.65 13.92
C ASP A 70 -3.41 9.36 13.32
N LEU A 71 -3.31 9.22 12.00
CA LEU A 71 -3.73 8.02 11.28
C LEU A 71 -2.62 7.48 10.37
N VAL A 72 -2.66 6.18 10.13
CA VAL A 72 -1.82 5.50 9.14
C VAL A 72 -2.72 4.66 8.25
N ALA A 73 -2.66 4.92 6.94
CA ALA A 73 -3.14 3.98 5.95
C ALA A 73 -1.98 3.07 5.53
N GLU A 74 -2.11 1.77 5.72
CA GLU A 74 -1.05 0.80 5.44
C GLU A 74 -1.49 -0.29 4.47
N TYR A 75 -0.54 -0.71 3.64
CA TYR A 75 -0.64 -1.88 2.77
C TYR A 75 0.61 -2.73 3.00
N ARG A 76 0.41 -4.03 3.25
CA ARG A 76 1.49 -5.00 3.45
C ARG A 76 1.39 -6.10 2.42
N ARG A 77 2.54 -6.56 1.92
CA ARG A 77 2.61 -7.75 1.09
C ARG A 77 3.83 -8.60 1.41
N VAL A 78 3.67 -9.90 1.23
CA VAL A 78 4.79 -10.83 1.17
C VAL A 78 5.26 -10.88 -0.28
N LEU A 79 6.50 -10.46 -0.53
CA LEU A 79 7.14 -10.58 -1.83
C LEU A 79 7.49 -12.01 -2.13
N ARG A 80 8.09 -12.69 -1.14
CA ARG A 80 8.62 -14.03 -1.26
C ARG A 80 8.59 -14.73 0.09
N ALA A 81 8.29 -16.02 0.09
CA ALA A 81 8.36 -16.88 1.26
C ALA A 81 9.36 -18.01 0.98
N TYR A 82 10.22 -18.29 1.96
CA TYR A 82 11.27 -19.30 1.85
C TYR A 82 11.28 -20.17 3.11
N GLY A 83 11.42 -21.48 2.91
CA GLY A 83 11.85 -22.40 3.98
C GLY A 83 13.38 -22.48 3.98
N THR A 84 14.01 -22.43 5.15
CA THR A 84 15.41 -22.83 5.29
C THR A 84 15.50 -24.34 5.48
N LEU A 85 16.64 -24.94 5.14
CA LEU A 85 16.95 -26.35 5.43
C LEU A 85 16.81 -26.67 6.94
N THR A 86 16.94 -25.65 7.79
CA THR A 86 16.75 -25.73 9.25
C THR A 86 15.30 -25.58 9.71
N GLY A 87 14.32 -25.66 8.80
CA GLY A 87 12.89 -25.58 9.11
C GLY A 87 12.36 -24.17 9.43
N ARG A 88 13.23 -23.14 9.45
CA ARG A 88 12.81 -21.76 9.72
C ARG A 88 12.16 -21.17 8.48
N ARG A 89 10.95 -20.63 8.64
CA ARG A 89 10.25 -19.92 7.58
C ARG A 89 10.60 -18.44 7.62
N ARG A 90 11.03 -17.90 6.48
CA ARG A 90 11.33 -16.48 6.28
C ARG A 90 10.45 -15.92 5.20
N GLN A 91 10.04 -14.66 5.37
CA GLN A 91 9.30 -13.90 4.39
C GLN A 91 10.04 -12.61 4.10
N GLU A 92 10.20 -12.29 2.83
CA GLU A 92 10.53 -10.95 2.39
C GLU A 92 9.23 -10.20 2.19
N CYS A 93 9.11 -9.04 2.83
CA CYS A 93 7.89 -8.26 2.86
C CYS A 93 8.16 -6.81 2.48
N GLU A 94 7.13 -6.17 1.96
CA GLU A 94 7.07 -4.73 1.78
C GLU A 94 5.84 -4.17 2.49
N GLU A 95 6.02 -2.99 3.08
CA GLU A 95 4.98 -2.22 3.72
C GLU A 95 5.00 -0.81 3.16
N PHE A 96 3.87 -0.38 2.61
CA PHE A 96 3.61 0.98 2.19
C PHE A 96 2.69 1.64 3.22
N GLN A 97 3.04 2.84 3.67
CA GLN A 97 2.25 3.61 4.62
C GLN A 97 2.05 5.04 4.10
N VAL A 98 0.84 5.58 4.26
CA VAL A 98 0.58 7.03 4.23
C VAL A 98 0.32 7.44 5.67
N ARG A 99 1.27 8.16 6.27
CA ARG A 99 1.15 8.71 7.62
C ARG A 99 0.50 10.08 7.55
N MET A 100 -0.50 10.31 8.39
CA MET A 100 -1.35 11.51 8.36
C MET A 100 -1.32 12.23 9.71
N TRP A 101 -1.19 13.54 9.66
CA TRP A 101 -1.29 14.46 10.80
C TRP A 101 -2.36 15.49 10.54
N PHE A 102 -3.24 15.72 11.51
CA PHE A 102 -4.28 16.73 11.43
C PHE A 102 -3.78 18.02 12.07
N ASP A 103 -4.01 19.12 11.37
CA ASP A 103 -3.85 20.48 11.90
C ASP A 103 -5.24 21.12 11.99
N PRO A 104 -5.90 21.04 13.17
CA PRO A 104 -7.25 21.59 13.36
C PRO A 104 -7.32 23.10 13.26
N ALA A 105 -6.21 23.83 13.47
CA ALA A 105 -6.20 25.29 13.45
C ALA A 105 -6.40 25.85 12.04
N ILE A 106 -5.93 25.12 11.03
CA ILE A 106 -6.04 25.51 9.61
C ILE A 106 -6.80 24.49 8.75
N HIS A 107 -7.41 23.48 9.39
CA HIS A 107 -8.16 22.40 8.73
C HIS A 107 -7.36 21.74 7.59
N GLN A 108 -6.17 21.26 7.94
CA GLN A 108 -5.25 20.62 6.99
C GLN A 108 -4.82 19.24 7.46
N VAL A 109 -4.83 18.28 6.53
CA VAL A 109 -4.17 16.99 6.68
C VAL A 109 -2.80 17.08 6.04
N ARG A 110 -1.76 16.89 6.84
CA ARG A 110 -0.38 16.75 6.38
C ARG A 110 -0.08 15.27 6.22
N SER A 111 0.58 14.89 5.13
CA SER A 111 0.83 13.48 4.83
C SER A 111 2.26 13.21 4.39
N VAL A 112 2.79 12.03 4.74
CA VAL A 112 4.09 11.55 4.27
C VAL A 112 3.98 10.07 3.93
N ASP A 113 4.46 9.67 2.75
CA ASP A 113 4.54 8.25 2.44
C ASP A 113 5.83 7.63 2.97
N HIS A 114 5.70 6.42 3.49
CA HIS A 114 6.79 5.57 3.94
C HIS A 114 6.71 4.25 3.19
N MET A 115 7.86 3.76 2.74
CA MET A 115 8.02 2.42 2.18
C MET A 115 9.11 1.70 2.95
N THR A 116 8.77 0.55 3.51
CA THR A 116 9.71 -0.27 4.28
C THR A 116 9.76 -1.67 3.70
N GLY A 117 10.93 -2.09 3.24
CA GLY A 117 11.23 -3.50 2.98
C GLY A 117 11.75 -4.15 4.26
N TYR A 118 11.31 -5.35 4.56
CA TYR A 118 11.79 -6.09 5.73
C TYR A 118 11.76 -7.59 5.51
N THR A 119 12.61 -8.31 6.24
CA THR A 119 12.51 -9.76 6.37
C THR A 119 11.80 -10.09 7.69
N LEU A 120 10.77 -10.93 7.61
CA LEU A 120 10.09 -11.51 8.76
C LEU A 120 10.53 -12.96 8.93
N THR A 121 11.12 -13.28 10.08
CA THR A 121 11.39 -14.67 10.48
C THR A 121 10.24 -15.15 11.34
N LEU A 122 9.53 -16.18 10.88
CA LEU A 122 8.37 -16.77 11.55
C LEU A 122 8.83 -17.77 12.64
N THR A 123 9.53 -17.24 13.64
CA THR A 123 9.79 -17.91 14.93
C THR A 123 8.71 -17.55 15.93
N ASP A 124 8.75 -18.16 17.11
CA ASP A 124 7.97 -17.74 18.28
C ASP A 124 8.91 -17.10 19.34
N PRO A 125 8.86 -15.77 19.57
CA PRO A 125 8.10 -14.75 18.84
C PRO A 125 8.71 -14.43 17.46
N PRO A 126 7.92 -13.83 16.54
CA PRO A 126 8.41 -13.49 15.21
C PRO A 126 9.43 -12.35 15.26
N ARG A 127 10.44 -12.41 14.39
CA ARG A 127 11.52 -11.40 14.33
C ARG A 127 11.49 -10.63 13.02
N ARG A 128 11.34 -9.31 13.10
CA ARG A 128 11.39 -8.39 11.95
C ARG A 128 12.78 -7.77 11.82
N ARG A 129 13.34 -7.76 10.61
CA ARG A 129 14.58 -7.05 10.27
C ARG A 129 14.33 -6.15 9.07
N THR A 130 14.44 -4.83 9.25
CA THR A 130 14.35 -3.87 8.15
C THR A 130 15.51 -4.05 7.17
N THR A 131 15.20 -4.11 5.88
CA THR A 131 16.18 -4.29 4.80
C THR A 131 16.27 -3.06 3.91
N SER A 132 15.17 -2.31 3.77
CA SER A 132 15.15 -1.05 3.03
C SER A 132 14.17 -0.08 3.64
N TRP A 133 14.43 1.20 3.45
CA TRP A 133 13.57 2.27 3.90
C TRP A 133 13.58 3.41 2.88
N SER A 134 12.41 3.99 2.62
CA SER A 134 12.24 5.15 1.75
C SER A 134 11.08 6.00 2.25
N ARG A 135 11.17 7.31 2.00
CA ARG A 135 10.19 8.30 2.45
C ARG A 135 9.99 9.37 1.39
N GLY A 136 8.81 9.97 1.35
CA GLY A 136 8.48 11.12 0.53
C GLY A 136 7.21 10.88 -0.27
N GLN A 137 7.13 11.44 -1.48
CA GLN A 137 6.04 11.14 -2.40
C GLN A 137 6.41 9.91 -3.24
N LEU A 138 5.83 8.78 -2.89
CA LEU A 138 6.12 7.48 -3.47
C LEU A 138 4.94 7.00 -4.31
N TYR A 139 5.23 6.33 -5.42
CA TYR A 139 4.22 5.67 -6.24
C TYR A 139 4.53 4.17 -6.33
N GLN A 140 3.53 3.36 -6.01
CA GLN A 140 3.56 1.90 -6.05
C GLN A 140 2.31 1.36 -6.72
N LYS A 141 2.51 0.37 -7.60
CA LYS A 141 1.44 -0.39 -8.24
C LYS A 141 1.83 -1.86 -8.25
N HIS A 142 0.95 -2.71 -7.75
CA HIS A 142 1.17 -4.13 -7.59
C HIS A 142 -0.06 -4.91 -8.00
N THR A 143 0.15 -5.98 -8.75
CA THR A 143 -0.89 -6.96 -9.07
C THR A 143 -0.36 -8.34 -8.67
N THR A 144 -1.14 -9.05 -7.87
CA THR A 144 -0.86 -10.42 -7.44
C THR A 144 -1.71 -11.37 -8.25
N TYR A 145 -1.08 -12.43 -8.76
CA TYR A 145 -1.74 -13.49 -9.49
C TYR A 145 -1.52 -14.82 -8.78
N GLU A 146 -2.55 -15.66 -8.74
CA GLU A 146 -2.46 -17.04 -8.31
C GLU A 146 -2.85 -18.00 -9.44
N TRP A 147 -2.40 -19.24 -9.33
CA TRP A 147 -2.81 -20.30 -10.23
C TRP A 147 -4.23 -20.75 -9.87
N GLY A 148 -5.18 -20.47 -10.76
CA GLY A 148 -6.54 -21.00 -10.69
C GLY A 148 -6.81 -22.04 -11.76
N ARG A 149 -7.98 -22.67 -11.66
CA ARG A 149 -8.57 -23.49 -12.72
C ARG A 149 -9.86 -22.86 -13.18
N THR A 150 -10.16 -22.92 -14.47
CA THR A 150 -11.50 -22.60 -14.98
C THR A 150 -12.49 -23.71 -14.61
N PRO A 151 -13.81 -23.51 -14.74
CA PRO A 151 -14.79 -24.59 -14.60
C PRO A 151 -14.50 -25.78 -15.53
N GLU A 152 -13.87 -25.52 -16.68
CA GLU A 152 -13.44 -26.51 -17.68
C GLU A 152 -12.06 -27.12 -17.37
N GLY A 153 -11.50 -26.88 -16.18
CA GLY A 153 -10.25 -27.48 -15.70
C GLY A 153 -8.95 -26.92 -16.27
N ARG A 154 -9.02 -25.90 -17.13
CA ARG A 154 -7.81 -25.27 -17.71
C ARG A 154 -7.11 -24.40 -16.67
N ARG A 155 -5.78 -24.49 -16.59
CA ARG A 155 -4.97 -23.61 -15.74
C ARG A 155 -5.03 -22.19 -16.28
N ARG A 156 -5.33 -21.23 -15.41
CA ARG A 156 -5.20 -19.80 -15.71
C ARG A 156 -4.58 -19.06 -14.55
N PHE A 157 -3.90 -17.95 -14.84
CA PHE A 157 -3.60 -16.97 -13.83
C PHE A 157 -4.88 -16.23 -13.47
N VAL A 158 -5.21 -16.19 -12.19
CA VAL A 158 -6.32 -15.40 -11.64
C VAL A 158 -5.69 -14.28 -10.85
N GLU A 159 -6.03 -13.03 -11.19
CA GLU A 159 -5.67 -11.88 -10.37
C GLU A 159 -6.38 -11.99 -9.02
N THR A 160 -5.62 -12.09 -7.94
CA THR A 160 -6.16 -12.25 -6.58
C THR A 160 -6.12 -10.97 -5.77
N SER A 161 -5.24 -10.04 -6.12
CA SER A 161 -5.16 -8.74 -5.46
C SER A 161 -4.53 -7.70 -6.36
N ARG A 162 -4.99 -6.46 -6.22
CA ARG A 162 -4.39 -5.30 -6.85
C ARG A 162 -4.25 -4.19 -5.84
N PHE A 163 -3.05 -3.63 -5.75
CA PHE A 163 -2.76 -2.44 -4.99
C PHE A 163 -2.26 -1.34 -5.92
N ASP A 164 -2.84 -0.16 -5.78
CA ASP A 164 -2.40 1.04 -6.46
C ASP A 164 -2.38 2.17 -5.42
N SER A 165 -1.18 2.65 -5.11
CA SER A 165 -1.00 3.74 -4.14
C SER A 165 -1.71 5.02 -4.58
N GLY A 166 -1.92 5.24 -5.88
CA GLY A 166 -2.68 6.37 -6.39
C GLY A 166 -4.16 6.27 -6.01
N VAL A 167 -4.75 5.07 -6.13
CA VAL A 167 -6.15 4.82 -5.71
C VAL A 167 -6.30 4.98 -4.20
N LEU A 168 -5.36 4.45 -3.41
CA LEU A 168 -5.36 4.65 -1.95
C LEU A 168 -5.29 6.15 -1.60
N LYS A 169 -4.28 6.85 -2.12
CA LYS A 169 -4.10 8.29 -1.84
C LYS A 169 -5.29 9.11 -2.29
N GLN A 170 -5.86 8.81 -3.45
CA GLN A 170 -7.06 9.48 -3.94
C GLN A 170 -8.24 9.28 -2.99
N ALA A 171 -8.45 8.08 -2.46
CA ALA A 171 -9.51 7.83 -1.48
C ALA A 171 -9.30 8.65 -0.20
N LEU A 172 -8.08 8.70 0.33
CA LEU A 172 -7.74 9.50 1.51
C LEU A 172 -7.94 11.00 1.25
N GLN A 173 -7.39 11.51 0.15
CA GLN A 173 -7.49 12.91 -0.26
C GLN A 173 -8.95 13.32 -0.49
N SER A 174 -9.71 12.54 -1.25
CA SER A 174 -11.11 12.85 -1.55
C SER A 174 -11.95 12.89 -0.28
N THR A 175 -11.68 11.99 0.67
CA THR A 175 -12.35 11.98 1.98
C THR A 175 -12.05 13.25 2.77
N ALA A 176 -10.78 13.66 2.87
CA ALA A 176 -10.39 14.90 3.54
C ALA A 176 -11.05 16.13 2.90
N LEU A 177 -10.98 16.23 1.56
CA LEU A 177 -11.54 17.35 0.81
C LEU A 177 -13.07 17.42 0.93
N ALA A 178 -13.77 16.29 0.92
CA ALA A 178 -15.22 16.21 1.11
C ALA A 178 -15.66 16.63 2.53
N HIS A 179 -14.75 16.55 3.50
CA HIS A 179 -14.96 17.01 4.88
C HIS A 179 -14.48 18.46 5.11
N GLY A 180 -14.08 19.16 4.05
CA GLY A 180 -13.63 20.55 4.14
C GLY A 180 -12.19 20.71 4.64
N TRP A 181 -11.38 19.65 4.62
CA TRP A 181 -9.98 19.70 5.01
C TRP A 181 -9.06 19.74 3.78
N SER A 182 -8.08 20.64 3.80
CA SER A 182 -7.01 20.67 2.79
C SER A 182 -6.05 19.50 2.97
N TRP A 183 -5.34 19.11 1.91
CA TRP A 183 -4.35 18.04 1.93
C TRP A 183 -2.99 18.54 1.49
N LEU A 184 -1.98 18.41 2.35
CA LEU A 184 -0.61 18.80 2.06
C LEU A 184 0.31 17.57 2.06
N PRO A 185 0.81 17.15 0.89
CA PRO A 185 1.89 16.17 0.81
C PRO A 185 3.21 16.78 1.29
N LEU A 186 3.90 16.08 2.20
CA LEU A 186 5.19 16.46 2.74
C LEU A 186 6.28 15.45 2.34
N THR A 187 7.53 15.89 2.40
CA THR A 187 8.72 15.03 2.23
C THR A 187 9.28 14.53 3.57
N ARG A 188 8.91 15.19 4.67
CA ARG A 188 9.30 14.86 6.04
C ARG A 188 8.11 15.03 6.99
N PRO A 189 8.06 14.28 8.11
CA PRO A 189 7.06 14.49 9.15
C PRO A 189 7.09 15.94 9.65
N PRO A 190 5.95 16.48 10.11
CA PRO A 190 5.94 17.73 10.86
C PRO A 190 6.80 17.58 12.12
N SER A 191 7.49 18.66 12.48
CA SER A 191 8.29 18.78 13.70
C SER A 191 7.40 18.94 14.92
#